data_AF-A0ABD2N099-F1
#
_entry.id   AF-A0ABD2N099-F1
#
_cell.length_a   1.000
_cell.length_b   1.000
_cell.length_c   1.000
_cell.angle_alpha   90.00
_cell.angle_beta   90.00
_cell.angle_gamma   90.00
#
_symmetry.space_group_name_H-M   'P 1'
#
loop_
_entity.id
_entity.type
_entity.pdbx_description
1 polymer ?
#
loop_
_entity_poly.entity_id
_entity_poly.type
_entity_poly.pdbx_seq_one_letter_code
_entity_poly.pdbx_strand_id
1 'polypeptide(L)'
;MNETPPASPVSLVDPGSRVNSVKNDTAALRRRQQLRNRRAILYRRIAKLEQKLKEESKKSEKYRKKYTRLNDKIKFSSPERKVKTLIKNTKLPDPIKKKLIFSEIITKQLAQSYAKLKTQKDKQAYYKISI
;
A
#
# COMPACT_ATOMS: atom_id res chain seq x y z
N MET A 1 -61.21 6.10 75.06
CA MET A 1 -61.58 5.32 73.86
C MET A 1 -60.41 5.43 72.89
N ASN A 2 -59.50 4.45 72.90
CA ASN A 2 -58.29 4.48 72.05
C ASN A 2 -58.62 3.83 70.70
N GLU A 3 -58.80 4.63 69.65
CA GLU A 3 -58.89 4.13 68.28
C GLU A 3 -57.49 3.96 67.70
N THR A 4 -57.06 2.71 67.54
CA THR A 4 -55.83 2.37 66.81
C THR A 4 -56.22 2.03 65.38
N PRO A 5 -55.65 2.65 64.33
CA PRO A 5 -56.01 2.33 62.96
C PRO A 5 -55.59 0.88 62.62
N PRO A 6 -56.33 0.18 61.75
CA PRO A 6 -56.02 -1.20 61.40
C PRO A 6 -54.66 -1.29 60.70
N ALA A 7 -53.92 -2.37 60.99
CA ALA A 7 -52.64 -2.63 60.38
C ALA A 7 -52.79 -2.75 58.85
N SER A 8 -51.93 -2.06 58.11
CA SER A 8 -51.85 -2.12 56.65
C SER A 8 -51.58 -3.56 56.18
N PRO A 9 -52.14 -3.99 55.04
CA PRO A 9 -51.97 -5.35 54.54
C PRO A 9 -50.50 -5.63 54.23
N VAL A 10 -50.01 -6.76 54.74
CA VAL A 10 -48.70 -7.29 54.37
C VAL A 10 -48.76 -7.67 52.89
N SER A 11 -48.15 -6.86 52.04
CA SER A 11 -47.96 -7.18 50.63
C SER A 11 -47.03 -8.39 50.53
N LEU A 12 -47.62 -9.56 50.26
CA LEU A 12 -46.93 -10.79 49.88
C LEU A 12 -46.00 -10.46 48.70
N VAL A 13 -44.69 -10.47 48.96
CA VAL A 13 -43.68 -10.34 47.92
C VAL A 13 -43.78 -11.56 47.01
N ASP A 14 -44.26 -11.32 45.80
CA ASP A 14 -44.48 -12.35 44.80
C ASP A 14 -43.14 -13.03 44.43
N PRO A 15 -42.94 -14.32 44.73
CA PRO A 15 -41.65 -15.01 44.54
C PRO A 15 -41.21 -15.08 43.07
N GLY A 16 -42.12 -14.86 42.12
CA GLY A 16 -41.82 -14.78 40.69
C GLY A 16 -40.97 -13.56 40.29
N SER A 17 -41.00 -12.47 41.05
CA SER A 17 -40.32 -11.22 40.69
C SER A 17 -38.80 -11.30 40.90
N ARG A 18 -38.35 -12.04 41.93
CA ARG A 18 -36.93 -12.18 42.29
C ARG A 18 -36.15 -13.06 41.29
N VAL A 19 -36.80 -14.07 40.71
CA VAL A 19 -36.17 -14.98 39.73
C VAL A 19 -35.96 -14.30 38.38
N ASN A 20 -36.85 -13.37 38.00
CA ASN A 20 -36.76 -12.62 36.75
C ASN A 20 -35.67 -11.52 36.80
N SER A 21 -35.47 -10.88 37.94
CA SER A 21 -34.37 -9.91 38.15
C SER A 21 -32.98 -10.55 37.97
N VAL A 22 -32.72 -11.70 38.61
CA VAL A 22 -31.40 -12.37 38.55
C VAL A 22 -31.06 -12.90 37.14
N LYS A 23 -32.06 -13.38 36.38
CA LYS A 23 -31.87 -13.80 34.98
C LYS A 23 -31.54 -12.62 34.07
N ASN A 24 -32.14 -11.46 34.31
CA ASN A 24 -31.86 -10.25 33.55
C ASN A 24 -30.47 -9.68 33.85
N ASP A 25 -30.01 -9.73 35.10
CA ASP A 25 -28.68 -9.26 35.51
C ASP A 25 -27.56 -10.14 34.94
N THR A 26 -27.73 -11.47 34.96
CA THR A 26 -26.78 -12.40 34.35
C THR A 26 -26.71 -12.26 32.82
N ALA A 27 -27.85 -12.05 32.15
CA ALA A 27 -27.89 -11.76 30.72
C ALA A 27 -27.24 -10.41 30.36
N ALA A 28 -27.41 -9.38 31.20
CA ALA A 28 -26.77 -8.08 31.03
C ALA A 28 -25.25 -8.16 31.20
N LEU A 29 -24.77 -8.89 32.21
CA LEU A 29 -23.34 -9.17 32.43
C LEU A 29 -22.71 -9.90 31.24
N ARG A 30 -23.38 -10.93 30.72
CA ARG A 30 -22.92 -11.66 29.52
C ARG A 30 -22.83 -10.74 28.29
N ARG A 31 -23.84 -9.89 28.06
CA ARG A 31 -23.84 -8.91 26.97
C ARG A 31 -22.69 -7.89 27.10
N ARG A 32 -22.44 -7.39 28.31
CA ARG A 32 -21.31 -6.48 28.60
C ARG A 32 -19.96 -7.14 28.31
N GLN A 33 -19.80 -8.39 28.71
CA GLN A 33 -18.56 -9.14 28.47
C GLN A 33 -18.33 -9.42 26.98
N GLN A 34 -19.38 -9.79 26.24
CA GLN A 34 -19.30 -9.95 24.78
C GLN A 34 -18.91 -8.64 24.09
N LEU A 35 -19.49 -7.50 24.50
CA LEU A 35 -19.14 -6.20 23.95
C LEU A 35 -17.67 -5.84 24.23
N ARG A 36 -17.18 -6.09 25.45
CA ARG A 36 -15.77 -5.88 25.81
C ARG A 36 -14.84 -6.71 24.92
N ASN A 37 -15.17 -7.99 24.72
CA ASN A 37 -14.38 -8.88 23.86
C ASN A 37 -14.38 -8.41 22.40
N ARG A 38 -15.55 -8.02 21.86
CA ARG A 38 -15.66 -7.47 20.51
C ARG A 38 -14.83 -6.19 20.34
N ARG A 39 -14.91 -5.26 21.30
CA ARG A 39 -14.08 -4.04 21.30
C ARG A 39 -12.60 -4.37 21.33
N ALA A 40 -12.16 -5.30 22.17
CA ALA A 40 -10.77 -5.72 22.24
C ALA A 40 -10.26 -6.30 20.90
N ILE A 41 -11.08 -7.11 20.22
CA ILE A 41 -10.75 -7.64 18.89
C ILE A 41 -10.60 -6.51 17.86
N LEU A 42 -11.53 -5.55 17.86
CA LEU A 42 -11.49 -4.41 16.95
C LEU A 42 -10.25 -3.54 17.19
N TYR A 43 -9.92 -3.21 18.44
CA TYR A 43 -8.72 -2.43 18.75
C TYR A 43 -7.44 -3.15 18.35
N ARG A 44 -7.34 -4.46 18.57
CA ARG A 44 -6.20 -5.26 18.08
C ARG A 44 -6.09 -5.23 16.56
N ARG A 45 -7.24 -5.29 15.85
CA ARG A 45 -7.27 -5.20 14.39
C ARG A 45 -6.83 -3.83 13.89
N ILE A 46 -7.29 -2.75 14.53
CA ILE A 46 -6.87 -1.37 14.23
C ILE A 46 -5.35 -1.26 14.39
N ALA A 47 -4.81 -1.64 15.55
CA ALA A 47 -3.36 -1.58 15.81
C ALA A 47 -2.55 -2.39 14.78
N LYS A 48 -3.02 -3.59 14.41
CA LYS A 48 -2.37 -4.41 13.38
C LYS A 48 -2.40 -3.75 12.00
N LEU A 49 -3.49 -3.10 11.64
CA LEU A 49 -3.62 -2.40 10.36
C LEU A 49 -2.75 -1.15 10.33
N GLU A 50 -2.71 -0.37 11.40
CA GLU A 50 -1.82 0.79 11.55
C GLU A 50 -0.35 0.39 11.42
N GLN A 51 0.05 -0.71 12.07
CA GLN A 51 1.41 -1.25 11.94
C GLN A 51 1.72 -1.64 10.49
N LYS A 52 0.82 -2.39 9.84
CA LYS A 52 1.00 -2.77 8.42
C LYS A 52 1.11 -1.54 7.51
N LEU A 53 0.27 -0.53 7.73
CA LEU A 53 0.31 0.70 6.95
C LEU A 53 1.65 1.42 7.14
N LYS A 54 2.17 1.48 8.37
CA LYS A 54 3.48 2.06 8.66
C LYS A 54 4.62 1.29 7.99
N GLU A 55 4.58 -0.04 8.03
CA GLU A 55 5.58 -0.90 7.37
C GLU A 55 5.54 -0.73 5.85
N GLU A 56 4.35 -0.72 5.26
CA GLU A 56 4.18 -0.58 3.82
C GLU A 56 4.54 0.83 3.33
N SER A 57 4.23 1.86 4.11
CA SER A 57 4.68 3.23 3.87
C SER A 57 6.21 3.32 3.87
N LYS A 58 6.88 2.69 4.85
CA LYS A 58 8.35 2.64 4.90
C LYS A 58 8.94 1.92 3.70
N LYS A 59 8.34 0.79 3.27
CA LYS A 59 8.77 0.08 2.06
C LYS A 59 8.59 0.94 0.82
N SER A 60 7.41 1.55 0.65
CA SER A 60 7.11 2.45 -0.46
C SER A 60 8.14 3.58 -0.55
N GLU A 61 8.44 4.23 0.57
CA GLU A 61 9.44 5.30 0.60
C GLU A 61 10.85 4.79 0.29
N LYS A 62 11.23 3.62 0.82
CA LYS A 62 12.51 2.96 0.50
C LYS A 62 12.63 2.69 -1.00
N TYR A 63 11.61 2.12 -1.63
CA TYR A 63 11.59 1.84 -3.06
C TYR A 63 11.58 3.12 -3.90
N ARG A 64 10.81 4.14 -3.48
CA ARG A 64 10.83 5.47 -4.12
C ARG A 64 12.24 6.05 -4.12
N LYS A 65 12.91 6.09 -2.97
CA LYS A 65 14.29 6.58 -2.84
C LYS A 65 15.29 5.75 -3.64
N LYS A 66 15.11 4.42 -3.70
CA LYS A 66 15.96 3.55 -4.53
C LYS A 66 15.76 3.85 -6.02
N TYR A 67 14.51 4.04 -6.45
CA TYR A 67 14.18 4.38 -7.83
C TYR A 67 14.75 5.74 -8.23
N THR A 68 14.59 6.78 -7.40
CA THR A 68 15.15 8.11 -7.71
C THR A 68 16.66 8.05 -7.83
N ARG A 69 17.37 7.43 -6.86
CA ARG A 69 18.83 7.25 -6.94
C ARG A 69 19.28 6.49 -8.17
N LEU A 70 18.53 5.45 -8.57
CA LEU A 70 18.82 4.72 -9.81
C LEU A 70 18.55 5.59 -11.03
N ASN A 71 17.43 6.30 -11.10
CA ASN A 71 17.08 7.17 -12.22
C ASN A 71 18.03 8.37 -12.35
N ASP A 72 18.52 8.93 -11.24
CA ASP A 72 19.50 10.03 -11.22
C ASP A 72 20.89 9.55 -11.68
N LYS A 73 21.26 8.31 -11.33
CA LYS A 73 22.49 7.66 -11.84
C LYS A 73 22.35 7.22 -13.29
N ILE A 74 21.17 6.76 -13.67
CA ILE A 74 20.80 6.36 -15.03
C ILE A 74 20.39 7.66 -15.76
N LYS A 75 21.38 8.51 -16.08
CA LYS A 75 21.23 9.52 -17.15
C LYS A 75 20.86 8.88 -18.50
N PHE A 76 20.92 7.55 -18.59
CA PHE A 76 20.52 6.77 -19.75
C PHE A 76 19.01 6.55 -19.80
N SER A 77 18.30 7.50 -20.42
CA SER A 77 16.95 7.24 -20.91
C SER A 77 16.93 5.92 -21.70
N SER A 78 16.06 4.97 -21.32
CA SER A 78 15.83 3.74 -22.10
C SER A 78 15.60 4.11 -23.57
N PRO A 79 16.08 3.34 -24.57
CA PRO A 79 15.81 3.63 -25.98
C PRO A 79 14.31 3.89 -26.23
N GLU A 80 13.44 3.09 -25.60
CA GLU A 80 11.99 3.28 -25.65
C GLU A 80 11.53 4.61 -25.06
N ARG A 81 12.11 5.02 -23.92
CA ARG A 81 11.79 6.29 -23.28
C ARG A 81 12.24 7.48 -24.14
N LYS A 82 13.41 7.39 -24.78
CA LYS A 82 13.93 8.40 -25.70
C LYS A 82 13.04 8.54 -26.94
N VAL A 83 12.64 7.41 -27.53
CA VAL A 83 11.71 7.37 -28.66
C VAL A 83 10.33 7.91 -28.25
N LYS A 84 9.83 7.54 -27.08
CA LYS A 84 8.56 8.06 -26.55
C LYS A 84 8.63 9.57 -26.30
N THR A 85 9.73 10.10 -25.77
CA THR A 85 9.90 11.56 -25.62
C THR A 85 9.98 12.29 -26.95
N LEU A 86 10.56 11.65 -27.98
CA LEU A 86 10.69 12.21 -29.32
C LEU A 86 9.32 12.25 -30.03
N ILE A 87 8.54 11.18 -29.89
CA ILE A 87 7.19 11.07 -30.48
C ILE A 87 6.14 11.84 -29.65
N LYS A 88 6.43 12.14 -28.38
CA LYS A 88 5.52 12.80 -27.42
C LYS A 88 4.16 12.08 -27.36
N ASN A 89 3.16 12.62 -28.07
CA ASN A 89 1.77 12.16 -28.10
C ASN A 89 1.29 11.79 -29.50
N THR A 90 2.17 11.76 -30.51
CA THR A 90 1.79 11.39 -31.86
C THR A 90 1.54 9.89 -31.93
N LYS A 91 0.36 9.47 -32.39
CA LYS A 91 0.05 8.04 -32.56
C LYS A 91 0.74 7.52 -33.82
N LEU A 92 1.95 6.99 -33.65
CA LEU A 92 2.64 6.27 -34.71
C LEU A 92 2.19 4.81 -34.77
N PRO A 93 2.12 4.22 -35.97
CA PRO A 93 2.02 2.78 -36.14
C PRO A 93 3.18 2.05 -35.43
N ASP A 94 2.87 0.91 -34.82
CA ASP A 94 3.85 0.10 -34.10
C ASP A 94 5.08 -0.35 -34.90
N PRO A 95 5.00 -0.69 -36.22
CA PRO A 95 6.21 -1.00 -36.97
C PRO A 95 7.21 0.17 -37.01
N ILE A 96 6.71 1.41 -37.07
CA ILE A 96 7.56 2.61 -37.08
C ILE A 96 8.21 2.82 -35.70
N LYS A 97 7.44 2.65 -34.62
CA LYS A 97 7.99 2.73 -33.25
C LYS A 97 9.11 1.70 -33.04
N LYS A 98 8.91 0.46 -33.48
CA LYS A 98 9.91 -0.61 -33.37
C LYS A 98 11.19 -0.25 -34.13
N LYS A 99 11.08 0.29 -35.35
CA LYS A 99 12.25 0.76 -36.13
C LYS A 99 13.00 1.89 -35.41
N LEU A 100 12.29 2.87 -34.85
CA LEU A 100 12.90 3.97 -34.09
C LEU A 100 13.60 3.49 -32.82
N ILE A 101 13.00 2.53 -32.10
CA ILE A 101 13.63 1.92 -30.91
C ILE A 101 14.89 1.17 -31.34
N PHE A 102 14.81 0.40 -32.42
CA PHE A 102 15.92 -0.36 -32.95
C PHE A 102 17.09 0.53 -33.39
N SER A 103 16.82 1.63 -34.10
CA SER A 103 17.87 2.58 -34.49
C SER A 103 18.56 3.18 -33.27
N GLU A 104 17.84 3.46 -32.19
CA GLU A 104 18.46 3.98 -30.96
C GLU A 104 19.28 2.94 -30.20
N ILE A 105 18.90 1.65 -30.27
CA ILE A 105 19.70 0.57 -29.73
C ILE A 105 21.02 0.46 -30.50
N ILE A 106 20.98 0.48 -31.84
CA ILE A 106 22.18 0.45 -32.69
C ILE A 106 23.08 1.63 -32.37
N THR A 107 22.56 2.85 -32.36
CA THR A 107 23.37 4.05 -32.06
C THR A 107 24.04 3.96 -30.70
N LYS A 108 23.35 3.44 -29.67
CA LYS A 108 23.96 3.20 -28.36
C LYS A 108 25.05 2.14 -28.39
N GLN A 109 24.82 1.03 -29.09
CA GLN A 109 25.82 -0.03 -29.22
C GLN A 109 27.07 0.48 -29.96
N LEU A 110 26.90 1.21 -31.05
CA LEU A 110 28.00 1.83 -31.79
C LEU A 110 28.80 2.79 -30.90
N ALA A 111 28.11 3.66 -30.15
CA ALA A 111 28.75 4.58 -29.22
C ALA A 111 29.52 3.85 -28.10
N GLN A 112 28.95 2.77 -27.56
CA GLN A 112 29.61 1.95 -26.54
C GLN A 112 30.83 1.21 -27.09
N SER A 113 30.72 0.62 -28.28
CA SER A 113 31.82 -0.05 -28.96
C SER A 113 32.96 0.94 -29.24
N TYR A 114 32.64 2.13 -29.76
CA TYR A 114 33.61 3.20 -29.97
C TYR A 114 34.30 3.66 -28.67
N ALA A 115 33.54 3.80 -27.58
CA ALA A 115 34.08 4.21 -26.27
C ALA A 115 35.02 3.16 -25.66
N LYS A 116 34.85 1.88 -25.99
CA LYS A 116 35.72 0.79 -25.51
C LYS A 116 37.07 0.72 -26.24
N LEU A 117 37.18 1.32 -27.42
CA LEU A 117 38.44 1.35 -28.18
C LEU A 117 39.46 2.21 -27.45
N LYS A 118 40.67 1.67 -27.24
CA LYS A 118 41.73 2.36 -26.48
C LYS A 118 42.55 3.30 -27.35
N THR A 119 42.91 2.89 -28.57
CA THR A 119 43.81 3.66 -29.43
C THR A 119 43.05 4.58 -30.39
N GLN A 120 43.68 5.71 -30.74
CA GLN A 120 43.11 6.65 -31.71
C GLN A 120 43.05 6.08 -33.12
N LYS A 121 43.99 5.19 -33.49
CA LYS A 121 44.00 4.50 -34.78
C LYS A 121 42.78 3.58 -34.92
N ASP A 122 42.48 2.79 -33.90
CA ASP A 122 41.31 1.89 -33.91
C ASP A 122 40.00 2.69 -33.99
N LYS A 123 39.93 3.83 -33.27
CA LYS A 123 38.78 4.75 -33.35
C LYS A 123 38.56 5.31 -34.75
N GLN A 124 39.64 5.74 -35.42
CA GLN A 124 39.57 6.24 -36.80
C GLN A 124 39.17 5.14 -37.79
N ALA A 125 39.72 3.93 -37.63
CA ALA A 125 39.35 2.79 -38.47
C ALA A 125 37.88 2.40 -38.27
N TYR A 126 37.43 2.33 -37.01
CA TYR A 126 36.04 2.04 -36.67
C TYR A 126 35.08 3.06 -37.29
N TYR A 127 35.39 4.35 -37.20
CA TYR A 127 34.58 5.42 -37.79
C TYR A 127 34.46 5.31 -39.31
N LYS A 128 35.55 4.95 -40.00
CA LYS A 128 35.55 4.75 -41.46
C LYS A 128 34.72 3.55 -41.93
N ILE A 129 34.49 2.55 -41.07
CA ILE A 129 33.73 1.34 -41.39
C ILE A 129 32.25 1.49 -41.02
N SER A 130 31.93 2.36 -40.06
CA SER A 130 30.58 2.50 -39.49
C SER A 130 29.75 3.65 -40.05
N ILE A 131 30.31 4.39 -41.02
CA ILE A 131 29.64 5.39 -41.88
C ILE A 131 29.67 4.87 -43.31
#